data_AF-A0AB39PX72-F1
#
_entry.id   AF-A0AB39PX72-F1
#
_cell.length_a   1.000
_cell.length_b   1.000
_cell.length_c   1.000
_cell.angle_alpha   90.00
_cell.angle_beta   90.00
_cell.angle_gamma   90.00
#
_symmetry.space_group_name_H-M   'P 1'
#
loop_
_entity.id
_entity.type
_entity.pdbx_description
1 polymer ?
#
loop_
_entity_poly.entity_id
_entity_poly.type
_entity_poly.pdbx_seq_one_letter_code
_entity_poly.pdbx_strand_id
1 'polypeptide(L)'
;MQGEPQGEGIVREFARAESERLASTMRALTTSGTADWSVESNDPLITLTRCARQSIDATSCFVDLPFWRTTHADQYLHAQHEAIRQRGVKVRRLFIVERPEDLDAGLDGILEQQRNAGIQARVVVLSQLLFHVRMGGTADVVIFDGELCFELITDVQGSDTTVRLDGRARHVTQRRAWFDELWDAGMEGPPDLRGR
;
A
#
# COMPACT_ATOMS: atom_id res chain seq x y z
N MET A 1 -18.24 -24.30 19.33
CA MET A 1 -17.69 -22.94 19.12
C MET A 1 -16.75 -23.02 17.92
N GLN A 2 -17.27 -22.76 16.72
CA GLN A 2 -16.43 -22.58 15.54
C GLN A 2 -15.92 -21.14 15.59
N GLY A 3 -14.60 -20.96 15.65
CA GLY A 3 -13.98 -19.65 15.60
C GLY A 3 -14.16 -19.07 14.20
N GLU A 4 -14.66 -17.83 14.12
CA GLU A 4 -14.62 -17.05 12.88
C GLU A 4 -13.16 -16.99 12.40
N PRO A 5 -12.88 -17.28 11.12
CA PRO A 5 -11.52 -17.18 10.61
C PRO A 5 -11.08 -15.71 10.68
N GLN A 6 -9.92 -15.49 11.31
CA GLN A 6 -9.28 -14.19 11.60
C GLN A 6 -8.86 -13.38 10.34
N GLY A 7 -9.49 -13.58 9.19
CA GLY A 7 -9.30 -12.80 7.96
C GLY A 7 -10.59 -12.24 7.36
N GLU A 8 -11.73 -12.40 8.04
CA GLU A 8 -13.03 -11.94 7.53
C GLU A 8 -13.30 -10.45 7.78
N GLY A 9 -12.56 -9.79 8.68
CA GLY A 9 -12.84 -8.43 9.10
C GLY A 9 -12.70 -7.44 7.95
N ILE A 10 -11.50 -7.32 7.39
CA ILE A 10 -11.24 -6.35 6.31
C ILE A 10 -11.95 -6.73 5.00
N VAL A 11 -12.00 -8.03 4.68
CA VAL A 11 -12.62 -8.53 3.43
C VAL A 11 -14.12 -8.25 3.43
N ARG A 12 -14.82 -8.47 4.55
CA ARG A 12 -16.25 -8.18 4.69
C ARG A 12 -16.54 -6.69 4.59
N GLU A 13 -15.72 -5.86 5.22
CA GLU A 13 -15.85 -4.40 5.17
C GLU A 13 -15.65 -3.87 3.74
N PHE A 14 -14.65 -4.38 3.03
CA PHE A 14 -14.42 -4.05 1.63
C PHE A 14 -15.59 -4.47 0.73
N ALA A 15 -16.07 -5.71 0.87
CA ALA A 15 -17.21 -6.22 0.10
C ALA A 15 -18.48 -5.39 0.35
N ARG A 16 -18.71 -4.97 1.60
CA ARG A 16 -19.82 -4.07 1.96
C ARG A 16 -19.67 -2.71 1.29
N ALA A 17 -18.51 -2.07 1.42
CA ALA A 17 -18.25 -0.76 0.83
C ALA A 17 -18.48 -0.76 -0.69
N GLU A 18 -18.00 -1.80 -1.37
CA GLU A 18 -18.15 -1.93 -2.83
C GLU A 18 -19.59 -2.20 -3.25
N SER A 19 -20.32 -3.00 -2.47
CA SER A 19 -21.76 -3.24 -2.69
C SER A 19 -22.59 -1.97 -2.50
N GLU A 20 -22.32 -1.20 -1.44
CA GLU A 20 -23.00 0.07 -1.15
C GLU A 20 -22.71 1.12 -2.23
N ARG A 21 -21.47 1.16 -2.71
CA ARG A 21 -21.04 2.04 -3.81
C ARG A 21 -21.80 1.72 -5.10
N LEU A 22 -21.82 0.45 -5.51
CA LEU A 22 -22.58 0.01 -6.69
C LEU A 22 -24.07 0.33 -6.55
N ALA A 23 -24.66 0.06 -5.39
CA ALA A 23 -26.05 0.38 -5.12
C ALA A 23 -26.32 1.89 -5.20
N SER A 24 -25.40 2.73 -4.72
CA SER A 24 -25.49 4.19 -4.83
C SER A 24 -25.44 4.68 -6.26
N THR A 25 -24.53 4.12 -7.07
CA THR A 25 -24.45 4.46 -8.50
C THR A 25 -25.72 4.06 -9.24
N MET A 26 -26.26 2.87 -8.97
CA MET A 26 -27.53 2.45 -9.56
C MET A 26 -28.69 3.36 -9.13
N ARG A 27 -28.73 3.79 -7.86
CA ARG A 27 -29.74 4.77 -7.40
C ARG A 27 -29.61 6.10 -8.14
N ALA A 28 -28.41 6.64 -8.28
CA ALA A 28 -28.17 7.87 -9.04
C ALA A 28 -28.64 7.71 -10.50
N LEU A 29 -28.26 6.63 -11.18
CA LEU A 29 -28.74 6.36 -12.55
C LEU A 29 -30.27 6.29 -12.63
N THR A 30 -30.94 5.64 -11.68
CA THR A 30 -32.41 5.53 -11.68
C THR A 30 -33.14 6.81 -11.28
N THR A 31 -32.52 7.68 -10.48
CA THR A 31 -33.18 8.88 -9.91
C THR A 31 -32.84 10.14 -10.70
N SER A 32 -31.57 10.35 -11.06
CA SER A 32 -31.08 11.51 -11.80
C SER A 32 -30.82 11.23 -13.29
N GLY A 33 -30.88 9.97 -13.74
CA GLY A 33 -30.57 9.61 -15.13
C GLY A 33 -29.08 9.66 -15.49
N THR A 34 -28.24 10.14 -14.57
CA THR A 34 -26.79 10.23 -14.68
C THR A 34 -26.16 9.83 -13.35
N ALA A 35 -24.94 9.30 -13.43
CA ALA A 35 -24.08 9.08 -12.27
C ALA A 35 -22.63 9.35 -12.67
N ASP A 36 -21.92 10.13 -11.86
CA ASP A 36 -20.52 10.41 -12.09
C ASP A 36 -19.68 9.18 -11.73
N TRP A 37 -18.89 8.70 -12.69
CA TRP A 37 -18.03 7.53 -12.54
C TRP A 37 -16.57 7.96 -12.57
N SER A 38 -16.01 8.30 -11.41
CA SER A 38 -14.60 8.66 -11.29
C SER A 38 -13.75 7.37 -11.19
N VAL A 39 -12.78 7.22 -12.09
CA VAL A 39 -11.82 6.09 -12.07
C VAL A 39 -11.06 6.06 -10.72
N GLU A 40 -10.76 7.23 -10.16
CA GLU A 40 -10.14 7.40 -8.84
C GLU A 40 -11.03 6.94 -7.67
N SER A 41 -12.36 7.11 -7.78
CA SER A 41 -13.35 6.63 -6.80
C SER A 41 -13.58 5.11 -6.87
N ASN A 42 -13.06 4.45 -7.90
CA ASN A 42 -13.14 3.00 -8.09
C ASN A 42 -11.87 2.29 -7.62
N ASP A 43 -10.93 3.00 -7.02
CA ASP A 43 -9.65 2.41 -6.67
C ASP A 43 -9.78 1.46 -5.45
N PRO A 44 -9.52 0.15 -5.62
CA PRO A 44 -9.56 -0.79 -4.52
C PRO A 44 -8.53 -0.45 -3.42
N LEU A 45 -7.38 0.13 -3.75
CA LEU A 45 -6.35 0.54 -2.79
C LEU A 45 -6.88 1.63 -1.84
N ILE A 46 -7.50 2.67 -2.38
CA ILE A 46 -8.09 3.76 -1.57
C ILE A 46 -9.25 3.22 -0.73
N THR A 47 -10.11 2.39 -1.31
CA THR A 47 -11.25 1.81 -0.60
C THR A 47 -10.79 0.90 0.54
N LEU A 48 -9.81 0.03 0.31
CA LEU A 48 -9.21 -0.82 1.35
C LEU A 48 -8.56 -0.02 2.47
N THR A 49 -7.89 1.08 2.13
CA THR A 49 -7.30 2.01 3.11
C THR A 49 -8.35 2.64 4.01
N ARG A 50 -9.53 2.95 3.47
CA ARG A 50 -10.67 3.44 4.25
C ARG A 50 -11.26 2.36 5.16
N CYS A 51 -11.21 1.09 4.75
CA CYS A 51 -11.71 -0.04 5.54
C CYS A 51 -10.74 -0.50 6.64
N ALA A 52 -9.44 -0.22 6.53
CA ALA A 52 -8.41 -0.65 7.50
C ALA A 52 -8.68 -0.14 8.92
N ARG A 53 -8.42 -1.01 9.91
CA ARG A 53 -8.75 -0.76 11.33
C ARG A 53 -7.57 -0.83 12.29
N GLN A 54 -6.51 -1.57 11.94
CA GLN A 54 -5.39 -1.85 12.82
C GLN A 54 -4.07 -1.40 12.21
N SER A 55 -3.77 -1.86 10.99
CA SER A 55 -2.47 -1.62 10.36
C SER A 55 -2.51 -1.62 8.84
N ILE A 56 -1.58 -0.89 8.25
CA ILE A 56 -1.27 -0.92 6.82
C ILE A 56 0.25 -1.01 6.68
N ASP A 57 0.73 -2.10 6.11
CA ASP A 57 2.15 -2.31 5.81
C ASP A 57 2.33 -2.30 4.29
N ALA A 58 3.07 -1.34 3.75
CA ALA A 58 3.15 -1.10 2.30
C ALA A 58 4.59 -1.04 1.78
N THR A 59 4.84 -1.60 0.60
CA THR A 59 6.07 -1.37 -0.16
C THR A 59 5.83 -0.38 -1.32
N SER A 60 6.89 0.28 -1.76
CA SER A 60 6.90 1.17 -2.92
C SER A 60 8.24 1.04 -3.65
N CYS A 61 8.25 0.43 -4.83
CA CYS A 61 9.45 0.08 -5.60
C CYS A 61 9.85 1.17 -6.61
N PHE A 62 11.00 1.03 -7.27
CA PHE A 62 11.61 2.03 -8.17
C PHE A 62 10.67 2.61 -9.26
N VAL A 63 9.68 1.86 -9.70
CA VAL A 63 8.67 2.30 -10.69
C VAL A 63 7.62 3.24 -10.08
N ASP A 64 7.45 3.23 -8.76
CA ASP A 64 6.44 4.02 -8.04
C ASP A 64 6.93 5.42 -7.63
N LEU A 65 8.21 5.78 -7.78
CA LEU A 65 8.66 7.14 -7.45
C LEU A 65 7.96 8.23 -8.30
N PRO A 66 7.75 8.04 -9.62
CA PRO A 66 6.87 8.91 -10.41
C PRO A 66 5.42 8.93 -9.91
N PHE A 67 4.90 7.82 -9.37
CA PHE A 67 3.54 7.75 -8.85
C PHE A 67 3.31 8.76 -7.72
N TRP A 68 4.29 8.95 -6.83
CA TRP A 68 4.21 9.92 -5.72
C TRP A 68 4.13 11.39 -6.14
N ARG A 69 4.23 11.69 -7.44
CA ARG A 69 4.00 13.03 -8.01
C ARG A 69 2.62 13.19 -8.66
N THR A 70 1.75 12.19 -8.53
CA THR A 70 0.43 12.17 -9.16
C THR A 70 -0.66 12.55 -8.16
N THR A 71 -1.77 13.09 -8.68
CA THR A 71 -3.00 13.35 -7.90
C THR A 71 -3.50 12.09 -7.18
N HIS A 72 -3.28 10.92 -7.77
CA HIS A 72 -3.70 9.65 -7.20
C HIS A 72 -2.91 9.33 -5.91
N ALA A 73 -1.61 9.58 -5.90
CA ALA A 73 -0.80 9.42 -4.70
C ALA A 73 -1.22 10.37 -3.58
N ASP A 74 -1.59 11.61 -3.90
CA ASP A 74 -2.12 12.57 -2.92
C ASP A 74 -3.42 12.06 -2.27
N GLN A 75 -4.33 11.51 -3.07
CA GLN A 75 -5.58 10.93 -2.56
C GLN A 75 -5.33 9.71 -1.67
N TYR A 76 -4.38 8.85 -2.06
CA TYR A 76 -3.99 7.69 -1.25
C TYR A 76 -3.31 8.11 0.06
N LEU A 77 -2.42 9.11 0.02
CA LEU A 77 -1.78 9.68 1.20
C LEU A 77 -2.81 10.30 2.14
N HIS A 78 -3.79 11.02 1.60
CA HIS A 78 -4.89 11.58 2.37
C HIS A 78 -5.73 10.49 3.05
N ALA A 79 -6.06 9.41 2.34
CA ALA A 79 -6.81 8.28 2.91
C ALA A 79 -6.05 7.58 4.06
N GLN A 80 -4.72 7.44 3.93
CA GLN A 80 -3.88 6.90 5.00
C GLN A 80 -3.82 7.85 6.20
N HIS A 81 -3.65 9.16 5.96
CA HIS A 81 -3.67 10.17 7.02
C HIS A 81 -5.01 10.16 7.78
N GLU A 82 -6.14 10.07 7.08
CA GLU A 82 -7.47 9.90 7.68
C GLU A 82 -7.57 8.63 8.53
N ALA A 83 -7.04 7.50 8.04
CA ALA A 83 -7.01 6.25 8.79
C ALA A 83 -6.21 6.36 10.09
N ILE A 84 -5.05 7.02 10.04
CA ILE A 84 -4.22 7.28 11.21
C ILE A 84 -4.97 8.18 12.19
N ARG A 85 -5.47 9.34 11.72
CA ARG A 85 -6.07 10.37 12.58
C ARG A 85 -7.38 9.95 13.21
N GLN A 86 -8.27 9.32 12.45
CA GLN A 86 -9.62 9.02 12.90
C GLN A 86 -9.73 7.65 13.56
N ARG A 87 -8.94 6.67 13.11
CA ARG A 87 -9.06 5.27 13.54
C ARG A 87 -7.83 4.76 14.30
N GLY A 88 -6.74 5.53 14.35
CA GLY A 88 -5.51 5.11 15.03
C GLY A 88 -4.76 3.99 14.31
N VAL A 89 -5.02 3.81 13.00
CA VAL A 89 -4.36 2.79 12.18
C VAL A 89 -2.86 3.04 12.13
N LYS A 90 -2.05 2.01 12.36
CA LYS A 90 -0.58 2.09 12.23
C LYS A 90 -0.19 1.90 10.77
N VAL A 91 0.49 2.86 10.18
CA VAL A 91 0.92 2.77 8.78
C VAL A 91 2.44 2.73 8.70
N ARG A 92 2.98 1.66 8.11
CA ARG A 92 4.40 1.46 7.80
C ARG A 92 4.58 1.43 6.29
N ARG A 93 5.54 2.19 5.76
CA ARG A 93 5.89 2.18 4.34
C ARG A 93 7.38 1.97 4.11
N LEU A 94 7.71 1.03 3.25
CA LEU A 94 9.08 0.76 2.79
C LEU A 94 9.24 1.21 1.34
N PHE A 95 10.18 2.12 1.12
CA PHE A 95 10.66 2.45 -0.21
C PHE A 95 11.81 1.52 -0.56
N ILE A 96 11.69 0.80 -1.67
CA ILE A 96 12.68 -0.18 -2.10
C ILE A 96 13.39 0.38 -3.33
N VAL A 97 14.69 0.64 -3.18
CA VAL A 97 15.56 1.07 -4.29
C VAL A 97 16.51 -0.07 -4.67
N GLU A 98 16.97 -0.11 -5.93
CA GLU A 98 17.83 -1.21 -6.39
C GLU A 98 19.23 -1.09 -5.80
N ARG A 99 19.81 0.13 -5.86
CA ARG A 99 21.19 0.42 -5.52
C ARG A 99 21.30 1.63 -4.59
N PRO A 100 22.41 1.78 -3.85
CA PRO A 100 22.62 2.94 -2.99
C PRO A 100 22.61 4.26 -3.77
N GLU A 101 23.04 4.22 -5.04
CA GLU A 101 23.07 5.38 -5.94
C GLU A 101 21.66 5.94 -6.25
N ASP A 102 20.62 5.11 -6.10
CA ASP A 102 19.23 5.48 -6.36
C ASP A 102 18.59 6.23 -5.17
N LEU A 103 19.34 6.41 -4.07
CA LEU A 103 18.96 7.27 -2.95
C LEU A 103 19.18 8.74 -3.35
N ASP A 104 18.21 9.33 -4.02
CA ASP A 104 18.28 10.72 -4.48
C ASP A 104 17.46 11.70 -3.63
N ALA A 105 17.64 13.01 -3.88
CA ALA A 105 16.92 14.07 -3.19
C ALA A 105 15.40 14.07 -3.46
N GLY A 106 14.95 13.41 -4.53
CA GLY A 106 13.54 13.22 -4.82
C GLY A 106 12.88 12.27 -3.82
N LEU A 107 13.59 11.22 -3.43
CA LEU A 107 13.15 10.28 -2.40
C LEU A 107 13.03 10.94 -1.02
N ASP A 108 13.97 11.83 -0.66
CA ASP A 108 13.93 12.54 0.63
C ASP A 108 12.64 13.36 0.80
N GLY A 109 12.23 14.09 -0.24
CA GLY A 109 10.98 14.85 -0.22
C GLY A 109 9.75 13.96 -0.07
N ILE A 110 9.75 12.80 -0.73
CA ILE A 110 8.66 11.82 -0.60
C ILE A 110 8.61 11.26 0.83
N LEU A 111 9.75 10.86 1.40
CA LEU A 111 9.81 10.37 2.78
C LEU A 111 9.31 11.40 3.78
N GLU A 112 9.70 12.67 3.61
CA GLU A 112 9.21 13.76 4.45
C GLU A 112 7.68 13.92 4.34
N GLN A 113 7.13 13.88 3.13
CA GLN A 113 5.68 13.90 2.91
C GLN A 113 4.97 12.72 3.62
N GLN A 114 5.51 11.50 3.54
CA GLN A 114 4.95 10.35 4.26
C GLN A 114 4.95 10.56 5.77
N ARG A 115 6.10 11.00 6.33
CA ARG A 115 6.23 11.22 7.78
C ARG A 115 5.32 12.33 8.27
N ASN A 116 5.14 13.40 7.49
CA ASN A 116 4.20 14.48 7.78
C ASN A 116 2.74 14.01 7.82
N ALA A 117 2.40 12.97 7.06
CA ALA A 117 1.10 12.29 7.13
C ALA A 117 0.97 11.31 8.32
N GLY A 118 2.01 11.19 9.16
CA GLY A 118 2.04 10.28 10.31
C GLY A 118 2.45 8.85 9.96
N ILE A 119 2.93 8.60 8.75
CA ILE A 119 3.38 7.29 8.28
C ILE A 119 4.81 7.03 8.76
N GLN A 120 5.08 5.82 9.24
CA GLN A 120 6.43 5.37 9.51
C GLN A 120 7.06 4.97 8.17
N ALA A 121 7.96 5.80 7.66
CA ALA A 121 8.60 5.57 6.37
C ALA A 121 10.07 5.15 6.55
N ARG A 122 10.46 4.07 5.86
CA ARG A 122 11.83 3.54 5.80
C ARG A 122 12.24 3.27 4.36
N VAL A 123 13.55 3.16 4.15
CA VAL A 123 14.15 2.83 2.85
C VAL A 123 15.01 1.58 2.96
N VAL A 124 14.93 0.73 1.95
CA VAL A 124 15.75 -0.47 1.79
C VAL A 124 16.46 -0.43 0.44
N VAL A 125 17.74 -0.80 0.44
CA VAL A 125 18.53 -0.97 -0.77
C VAL A 125 18.63 -2.46 -1.11
N LEU A 126 17.96 -2.88 -2.17
CA LEU A 126 17.79 -4.29 -2.53
C LEU A 126 19.13 -5.01 -2.74
N SER A 127 20.11 -4.36 -3.37
CA SER A 127 21.45 -4.91 -3.60
C SER A 127 22.24 -5.21 -2.32
N GLN A 128 21.86 -4.63 -1.17
CA GLN A 128 22.53 -4.83 0.12
C GLN A 128 21.84 -5.89 0.99
N LEU A 129 20.69 -6.39 0.57
CA LEU A 129 19.93 -7.40 1.31
C LEU A 129 20.47 -8.82 1.10
N LEU A 130 20.21 -9.68 2.08
CA LEU A 130 20.44 -11.12 1.95
C LEU A 130 19.64 -11.69 0.78
N PHE A 131 20.22 -12.66 0.07
CA PHE A 131 19.65 -13.22 -1.15
C PHE A 131 18.21 -13.72 -1.00
N HIS A 132 17.87 -14.37 0.13
CA HIS A 132 16.52 -14.88 0.36
C HIS A 132 15.47 -13.78 0.51
N VAL A 133 15.81 -12.64 1.13
CA VAL A 133 14.93 -11.47 1.28
C VAL A 133 14.66 -10.84 -0.09
N ARG A 134 15.69 -10.76 -0.94
CA ARG A 134 15.60 -10.25 -2.32
C ARG A 134 14.69 -11.10 -3.19
N MET A 135 14.64 -12.41 -2.96
CA MET A 135 13.81 -13.35 -3.73
C MET A 135 12.31 -13.25 -3.40
N GLY A 136 11.93 -12.55 -2.32
CA GLY A 136 10.52 -12.34 -1.95
C GLY A 136 9.72 -11.44 -2.92
N GLY A 137 10.42 -10.81 -3.88
CA GLY A 137 9.84 -10.07 -5.00
C GLY A 137 10.05 -8.56 -4.89
N THR A 138 10.00 -7.88 -6.04
CA THR A 138 10.00 -6.41 -6.18
C THR A 138 8.62 -5.87 -6.52
N ALA A 139 7.57 -6.64 -6.20
CA ALA A 139 6.20 -6.24 -6.42
C ALA A 139 5.76 -5.30 -5.31
N ASP A 140 4.97 -4.29 -5.65
CA ASP A 140 4.34 -3.43 -4.66
C ASP A 140 3.22 -4.19 -3.97
N VAL A 141 3.37 -4.34 -2.66
CA VAL A 141 2.48 -5.09 -1.79
C VAL A 141 1.99 -4.16 -0.70
N VAL A 142 0.69 -4.19 -0.44
CA VAL A 142 0.07 -3.54 0.71
C VAL A 142 -0.70 -4.58 1.51
N ILE A 143 -0.36 -4.73 2.80
CA ILE A 143 -0.97 -5.67 3.72
C ILE A 143 -1.87 -4.89 4.67
N PHE A 144 -3.17 -5.14 4.59
CA PHE A 144 -4.18 -4.51 5.42
C PHE A 144 -4.54 -5.41 6.60
N ASP A 145 -4.43 -4.86 7.81
CA ASP A 145 -4.76 -5.48 9.11
C ASP A 145 -4.09 -6.85 9.35
N GLY A 146 -3.08 -7.19 8.56
CA GLY A 146 -2.50 -8.52 8.54
C GLY A 146 -3.45 -9.62 8.08
N GLU A 147 -4.49 -9.27 7.33
CA GLU A 147 -5.57 -10.14 6.87
C GLU A 147 -5.71 -10.21 5.34
N LEU A 148 -5.30 -9.16 4.62
CA LEU A 148 -5.46 -9.08 3.16
C LEU A 148 -4.24 -8.44 2.49
N CYS A 149 -3.71 -9.08 1.45
CA CYS A 149 -2.67 -8.51 0.59
C CYS A 149 -3.30 -7.92 -0.67
N PHE A 150 -2.92 -6.69 -0.99
CA PHE A 150 -3.07 -6.06 -2.30
C PHE A 150 -1.71 -6.09 -2.99
N GLU A 151 -1.60 -6.70 -4.16
CA GLU A 151 -0.34 -6.83 -4.89
C GLU A 151 -0.46 -6.28 -6.31
N LEU A 152 0.47 -5.40 -6.70
CA LEU A 152 0.65 -4.98 -8.08
C LEU A 152 1.59 -5.98 -8.77
N ILE A 153 1.05 -6.66 -9.77
CA ILE A 153 1.77 -7.65 -10.56
C ILE A 153 1.96 -7.06 -11.94
N THR A 154 3.18 -6.59 -12.20
CA THR A 154 3.59 -6.18 -13.54
C THR A 154 4.08 -7.40 -14.32
N ASP A 155 3.66 -7.53 -15.58
CA ASP A 155 4.18 -8.56 -16.47
C ASP A 155 5.70 -8.37 -16.74
N VAL A 156 6.33 -9.39 -17.32
CA VAL A 156 7.78 -9.39 -17.64
C VAL A 156 8.15 -8.30 -18.66
N GLN A 157 7.17 -7.75 -19.39
CA GLN A 157 7.37 -6.71 -20.42
C GLN A 157 7.13 -5.29 -19.88
N GLY A 158 6.67 -5.14 -18.64
CA GLY A 158 6.33 -3.85 -18.04
C GLY A 158 5.03 -3.22 -18.55
N SER A 159 4.25 -3.93 -19.38
CA SER A 159 3.13 -3.35 -20.13
C SER A 159 1.79 -3.45 -19.41
N ASP A 160 1.50 -4.62 -18.81
CA ASP A 160 0.25 -4.84 -18.11
C ASP A 160 0.50 -4.98 -16.60
N THR A 161 -0.18 -4.13 -15.83
CA THR A 161 -0.20 -4.20 -14.37
C THR A 161 -1.55 -4.75 -13.91
N THR A 162 -1.53 -5.88 -13.21
CA THR A 162 -2.73 -6.50 -12.62
C THR A 162 -2.71 -6.33 -11.11
N VAL A 163 -3.85 -5.93 -10.53
CA VAL A 163 -4.06 -5.95 -9.08
C VAL A 163 -4.52 -7.35 -8.65
N ARG A 164 -3.84 -7.93 -7.66
CA ARG A 164 -4.27 -9.16 -6.98
C ARG A 164 -4.65 -8.86 -5.54
N LEU A 165 -5.83 -9.32 -5.12
CA LEU A 165 -6.24 -9.37 -3.72
C LEU A 165 -6.12 -10.81 -3.20
N ASP A 166 -5.40 -11.02 -2.11
CA ASP A 166 -5.20 -12.36 -1.53
C ASP A 166 -5.32 -12.34 0.00
N GLY A 167 -6.41 -12.90 0.51
CA GLY A 167 -6.70 -13.04 1.94
C GLY A 167 -6.41 -14.44 2.50
N ARG A 168 -5.76 -15.33 1.74
CA ARG A 168 -5.44 -16.67 2.23
C ARG A 168 -4.41 -16.56 3.34
N ALA A 169 -4.75 -17.03 4.54
CA ALA A 169 -3.93 -16.88 5.74
C ALA A 169 -2.45 -17.25 5.55
N ARG A 170 -2.16 -18.34 4.83
CA ARG A 170 -0.78 -18.74 4.49
C ARG A 170 -0.04 -17.68 3.69
N HIS A 171 -0.68 -17.12 2.67
CA HIS A 171 -0.09 -16.11 1.80
C HIS A 171 0.17 -14.80 2.57
N VAL A 172 -0.83 -14.35 3.33
CA VAL A 172 -0.71 -13.14 4.16
C VAL A 172 0.39 -13.28 5.21
N THR A 173 0.48 -14.44 5.87
CA THR A 173 1.54 -14.72 6.85
C THR A 173 2.92 -14.67 6.20
N GLN A 174 3.08 -15.26 5.01
CA GLN A 174 4.34 -15.22 4.27
C GLN A 174 4.72 -13.79 3.87
N ARG A 175 3.77 -12.99 3.37
CA ARG A 175 4.00 -11.60 3.00
C ARG A 175 4.35 -10.72 4.21
N ARG A 176 3.70 -10.95 5.36
CA ARG A 176 4.03 -10.24 6.60
C ARG A 176 5.44 -10.54 7.08
N ALA A 177 5.82 -11.82 7.12
CA ALA A 177 7.17 -12.21 7.53
C ALA A 177 8.23 -11.58 6.63
N TRP A 178 8.01 -11.62 5.30
CA TRP A 178 8.89 -10.96 4.34
C TRP A 178 8.94 -9.43 4.53
N PHE A 179 7.79 -8.79 4.77
CA PHE A 179 7.74 -7.36 5.04
C PHE A 179 8.51 -7.00 6.31
N ASP A 180 8.37 -7.77 7.38
CA ASP A 180 9.06 -7.51 8.64
C ASP A 180 10.59 -7.69 8.49
N GLU A 181 11.05 -8.69 7.72
CA GLU A 181 12.48 -8.82 7.36
C GLU A 181 13.00 -7.59 6.60
N LEU A 182 12.23 -7.06 5.65
CA LEU A 182 12.59 -5.81 4.97
C LEU A 182 12.55 -4.62 5.92
N TRP A 183 11.57 -4.56 6.81
CA TRP A 183 11.37 -3.45 7.74
C TRP A 183 12.53 -3.33 8.72
N ASP A 184 13.02 -4.45 9.22
CA ASP A 184 14.14 -4.53 10.14
C ASP A 184 15.48 -4.20 9.46
N ALA A 185 15.60 -4.51 8.16
CA ALA A 185 16.75 -4.09 7.35
C ALA A 185 16.66 -2.62 6.89
N GLY A 186 15.48 -2.00 6.97
CA GLY A 186 15.21 -0.66 6.49
C GLY A 186 15.80 0.44 7.37
N MET A 187 16.34 1.47 6.73
CA MET A 187 16.85 2.68 7.39
C MET A 187 15.78 3.77 7.40
N GLU A 188 15.72 4.60 8.44
CA GLU A 188 14.69 5.65 8.54
C GLU A 188 14.89 6.78 7.53
N GLY A 189 16.08 6.96 6.98
CA GLY A 189 16.38 7.84 5.84
C GLY A 189 17.73 7.46 5.20
N PRO A 190 18.09 8.03 4.04
CA PRO A 190 19.42 7.83 3.51
C PRO A 190 20.47 8.29 4.54
N PRO A 191 21.58 7.56 4.71
CA PRO A 191 22.66 8.00 5.58
C PRO A 191 23.09 9.39 5.12
N ASP A 192 23.18 10.31 6.08
CA ASP A 192 23.35 11.75 5.89
C ASP A 192 24.31 12.07 4.72
N LEU A 193 23.76 12.44 3.56
CA LEU A 193 24.54 12.92 2.42
C LEU A 193 25.14 14.31 2.69
N ARG A 194 24.82 14.93 3.84
CA ARG A 194 25.31 16.26 4.27
C ARG A 194 26.74 16.26 4.81
N GLY A 195 27.49 15.17 4.60
CA GLY A 195 28.86 14.98 5.06
C GLY A 195 29.90 14.71 3.96
N ARG A 196 29.70 15.20 2.73
CA ARG A 196 30.76 15.27 1.71
C ARG A 196 30.96 16.68 1.18
#